data_AF-A0A529FHK2-F1
#
_entry.id   AF-A0A529FHK2-F1
#
_cell.length_a   1.000
_cell.length_b   1.000
_cell.length_c   1.000
_cell.angle_alpha   90.00
_cell.angle_beta   90.00
_cell.angle_gamma   90.00
#
_symmetry.space_group_name_H-M   'P 1'
#
loop_
_entity.id
_entity.type
_entity.pdbx_description
1 polymer ?
#
loop_
_entity_poly.entity_id
_entity_poly.type
_entity_poly.pdbx_seq_one_letter_code
_entity_poly.pdbx_strand_id
1 'polypeptide(L)'
;LVPDIASYRALFEAVGFQDVRVEDRTDDCLGGFRRSLVAWPASERGKGAMSLKSSLGTALVCRLIAGYFGAVSKAYLLVSARKP
;
A
#
# COMPACT_ATOMS: atom_id res chain seq x y z
N LEU A 1 -1.35 -17.89 7.21
CA LEU A 1 -0.67 -16.58 7.20
C LEU A 1 0.73 -16.79 7.73
N VAL A 2 1.74 -16.25 7.05
CA VAL A 2 3.14 -16.39 7.45
C VAL A 2 3.49 -15.22 8.37
N PRO A 3 4.18 -15.45 9.50
CA PRO A 3 4.32 -14.46 10.56
C PRO A 3 5.28 -13.31 10.20
N ASP A 4 6.26 -13.57 9.34
CA ASP A 4 7.30 -12.62 8.98
C ASP A 4 7.93 -12.93 7.61
N ILE A 5 8.76 -12.01 7.13
CA ILE A 5 9.43 -12.10 5.82
C ILE A 5 10.44 -13.25 5.77
N ALA A 6 11.13 -13.55 6.87
CA ALA A 6 12.14 -14.62 6.90
C ALA A 6 11.47 -16.00 6.72
N SER A 7 10.38 -16.23 7.44
CA SER A 7 9.53 -17.40 7.31
C SER A 7 8.95 -17.52 5.89
N TYR A 8 8.57 -16.38 5.28
CA TYR A 8 8.03 -16.35 3.92
C TYR A 8 9.08 -16.74 2.88
N ARG A 9 10.31 -16.23 3.04
CA ARG A 9 11.46 -16.61 2.23
C ARG A 9 11.82 -18.09 2.38
N ALA A 10 11.85 -18.60 3.62
CA ALA A 10 12.19 -20.00 3.90
C ALA A 10 11.23 -20.97 3.20
N LEU A 11 9.94 -20.61 3.07
CA LEU A 11 8.98 -21.44 2.33
C LEU A 11 9.30 -21.53 0.84
N PHE A 12 9.75 -20.44 0.21
CA PHE A 12 10.18 -20.45 -1.20
C PHE A 12 11.45 -21.29 -1.39
N GLU A 13 12.41 -21.16 -0.49
CA GLU A 13 13.65 -21.95 -0.53
C GLU A 13 13.36 -23.45 -0.35
N ALA A 14 12.45 -23.80 0.57
CA ALA A 14 12.05 -25.18 0.84
C ALA A 14 11.40 -25.88 -0.37
N VAL A 15 10.74 -25.13 -1.27
CA VAL A 15 10.17 -25.67 -2.51
C VAL A 15 11.09 -25.55 -3.72
N GLY A 16 12.38 -25.27 -3.49
CA GLY A 16 13.44 -25.33 -4.50
C GLY A 16 13.62 -24.04 -5.31
N PHE A 17 13.03 -22.92 -4.90
CA PHE A 17 13.39 -21.62 -5.50
C PHE A 17 14.74 -21.14 -4.97
N GLN A 18 15.47 -20.46 -5.84
CA GLN A 18 16.77 -19.83 -5.57
C GLN A 18 16.65 -18.32 -5.78
N ASP A 19 17.67 -17.57 -5.33
CA ASP A 19 17.73 -16.11 -5.45
C ASP A 19 16.48 -15.38 -4.91
N VAL A 20 15.88 -15.93 -3.85
CA VAL A 20 14.64 -15.39 -3.26
C VAL A 20 14.93 -14.05 -2.60
N ARG A 21 14.37 -12.98 -3.16
CA ARG A 21 14.36 -11.63 -2.58
C ARG A 21 12.93 -11.25 -2.23
N VAL A 22 12.76 -10.79 -1.00
CA VAL A 22 11.49 -10.28 -0.49
C VAL A 22 11.75 -8.87 0.01
N GLU A 23 11.10 -7.89 -0.58
CA GLU A 23 11.17 -6.49 -0.20
C GLU A 23 9.86 -6.06 0.47
N ASP A 24 9.96 -5.48 1.66
CA ASP A 24 8.84 -4.79 2.28
C ASP A 24 8.67 -3.41 1.63
N ARG A 25 7.58 -3.22 0.89
CA ARG A 25 7.21 -1.94 0.27
C ARG A 25 5.92 -1.39 0.88
N THR A 26 5.59 -1.77 2.11
CA THR A 26 4.34 -1.39 2.77
C THR A 26 4.22 0.12 2.92
N ASP A 27 5.24 0.82 3.41
CA ASP A 27 5.15 2.29 3.53
C ASP A 27 5.18 2.97 2.15
N ASP A 28 6.06 2.53 1.26
CA ASP A 28 6.18 3.12 -0.09
C ASP A 28 4.87 3.03 -0.87
N CYS A 29 4.23 1.85 -0.83
CA CYS A 29 3.03 1.57 -1.59
C CYS A 29 1.77 1.99 -0.81
N LEU A 30 1.50 1.34 0.33
CA LEU A 30 0.27 1.57 1.08
C LEU A 30 0.32 2.91 1.84
N GLY A 31 1.45 3.23 2.46
CA GLY A 31 1.66 4.54 3.10
C GLY A 31 1.57 5.67 2.07
N GLY A 32 2.25 5.52 0.93
CA GLY A 32 2.20 6.44 -0.21
C GLY A 32 0.78 6.63 -0.76
N PHE A 33 0.05 5.53 -0.98
CA PHE A 33 -1.36 5.56 -1.41
C PHE A 33 -2.24 6.33 -0.42
N ARG A 34 -2.14 6.02 0.87
CA ARG A 34 -2.96 6.68 1.91
C ARG A 34 -2.68 8.18 1.99
N ARG A 35 -1.40 8.57 1.96
CA ARG A 35 -0.99 9.99 1.94
C ARG A 35 -1.53 10.70 0.70
N SER A 36 -1.40 10.08 -0.47
CA SER A 36 -1.89 10.62 -1.73
C SER A 36 -3.41 10.77 -1.75
N LEU A 37 -4.13 9.76 -1.26
CA LEU A 37 -5.59 9.76 -1.20
C LEU A 37 -6.13 10.88 -0.32
N VAL A 38 -5.50 11.14 0.83
CA VAL A 38 -5.91 12.22 1.74
C VAL A 38 -5.63 13.61 1.15
N ALA A 39 -4.54 13.76 0.40
CA ALA A 39 -4.15 15.03 -0.21
C ALA A 39 -4.92 15.34 -1.53
N TRP A 40 -5.44 14.30 -2.20
CA TRP A 40 -6.04 14.41 -3.52
C TRP A 40 -7.18 15.44 -3.63
N PRO A 41 -8.16 15.53 -2.71
CA PRO A 41 -9.26 16.49 -2.83
C PRO A 41 -8.81 17.96 -2.76
N ALA A 42 -7.74 18.24 -2.01
CA ALA A 42 -7.15 19.57 -1.96
C ALA A 42 -6.37 19.88 -3.25
N SER A 43 -5.66 18.88 -3.81
CA SER A 43 -4.97 18.99 -5.09
C SER A 43 -5.94 19.28 -6.26
N GLU A 44 -7.05 18.54 -6.35
CA GLU A 44 -8.06 18.76 -7.40
C GLU A 44 -8.78 20.11 -7.27
N ARG A 45 -9.00 20.57 -6.03
CA ARG A 45 -9.48 21.93 -5.79
C ARG A 45 -8.47 22.98 -6.27
N GLY A 46 -7.18 22.80 -5.98
CA GLY A 46 -6.11 23.70 -6.44
C GLY A 46 -6.01 23.80 -7.96
N LYS A 47 -6.40 22.73 -8.68
CA LYS A 47 -6.49 22.69 -10.15
C LYS A 47 -7.80 23.26 -10.71
N GLY A 48 -8.75 23.67 -9.87
CA GLY A 48 -10.08 24.12 -10.30
C GLY A 48 -11.02 23.00 -10.74
N ALA A 49 -10.63 21.73 -10.60
CA ALA A 49 -11.44 20.57 -10.97
C ALA A 49 -12.51 20.21 -9.92
N MET A 50 -12.50 20.88 -8.76
CA MET A 50 -13.40 20.57 -7.65
C MET A 50 -13.82 21.84 -6.86
N SER A 51 -15.12 21.95 -6.56
CA SER A 51 -15.67 23.01 -5.71
C SER A 51 -15.26 22.83 -4.23
N LEU A 52 -15.34 23.91 -3.43
CA LEU A 52 -14.98 23.84 -1.99
C LEU A 52 -15.81 22.81 -1.23
N LYS A 53 -17.13 22.83 -1.47
CA LYS A 53 -18.08 21.91 -0.82
C LYS A 53 -17.79 20.45 -1.18
N SER A 54 -17.52 20.19 -2.45
CA SER A 54 -17.15 18.84 -2.93
C SER A 54 -15.83 18.40 -2.30
N SER A 55 -14.81 19.26 -2.30
CA SER A 55 -13.50 18.99 -1.71
C SER A 55 -13.57 18.59 -0.23
N LEU A 56 -14.38 19.27 0.58
CA LEU A 56 -14.57 18.93 1.99
C LEU A 56 -15.25 17.56 2.18
N GLY A 57 -16.31 17.28 1.41
CA GLY A 57 -17.01 16.00 1.47
C GLY A 57 -16.12 14.85 1.02
N THR A 58 -15.42 15.01 -0.11
CA THR A 58 -14.48 14.01 -0.63
C THR A 58 -13.30 13.80 0.33
N ALA A 59 -12.78 14.85 0.99
CA ALA A 59 -11.72 14.71 1.99
C ALA A 59 -12.12 13.82 3.16
N LEU A 60 -13.37 13.89 3.62
CA LEU A 60 -13.89 13.00 4.65
C LEU A 60 -13.90 11.53 4.18
N VAL A 61 -14.44 11.29 2.99
CA VAL A 61 -14.50 9.94 2.39
C VAL A 61 -13.10 9.36 2.17
N CYS A 62 -12.18 10.13 1.59
CA CYS A 62 -10.80 9.74 1.37
C CYS A 62 -10.07 9.38 2.67
N ARG A 63 -10.31 10.11 3.77
CA ARG A 63 -9.76 9.77 5.09
C ARG A 63 -10.31 8.47 5.63
N LEU A 64 -11.61 8.20 5.47
CA LEU A 64 -12.21 6.94 5.89
C LEU A 64 -11.61 5.75 5.14
N ILE A 65 -11.48 5.88 3.81
CA ILE A 65 -10.85 4.84 2.97
C ILE A 65 -9.39 4.65 3.38
N ALA A 66 -8.62 5.73 3.55
CA ALA A 66 -7.22 5.64 3.99
C ALA A 66 -7.08 5.02 5.39
N GLY A 67 -8.03 5.28 6.29
CA GLY A 67 -8.11 4.66 7.62
C GLY A 67 -8.38 3.15 7.52
N TYR A 68 -9.39 2.75 6.74
CA TYR A 68 -9.71 1.34 6.48
C TYR A 68 -8.50 0.57 5.95
N PHE A 69 -7.82 1.10 4.93
CA PHE A 69 -6.63 0.45 4.37
C PHE A 69 -5.48 0.38 5.38
N GLY A 70 -5.31 1.40 6.23
CA GLY A 70 -4.32 1.36 7.32
C GLY A 70 -4.61 0.31 8.40
N ALA A 71 -5.89 -0.05 8.59
CA ALA A 71 -6.29 -1.06 9.57
C ALA A 71 -6.22 -2.50 9.01
N VAL A 72 -6.63 -2.68 7.75
CA VAL A 72 -6.80 -4.01 7.15
C VAL A 72 -5.54 -4.49 6.42
N SER A 73 -4.86 -3.59 5.69
CA SER A 73 -3.68 -3.97 4.91
C SER A 73 -2.43 -3.80 5.77
N LYS A 74 -1.83 -4.92 6.19
CA LYS A 74 -0.70 -4.93 7.13
C LYS A 74 0.66 -4.99 6.47
N ALA A 75 0.74 -5.56 5.27
CA ALA A 75 1.98 -5.72 4.54
C ALA A 75 1.75 -5.67 3.03
N TYR A 76 2.70 -5.09 2.30
CA TYR A 76 2.82 -5.15 0.86
C TYR A 76 4.25 -5.59 0.52
N LEU A 77 4.38 -6.82 0.02
CA LEU A 77 5.67 -7.43 -0.27
C LEU A 77 5.88 -7.55 -1.77
N LEU A 78 7.05 -7.15 -2.26
CA LEU A 78 7.52 -7.51 -3.59
C LEU A 78 8.44 -8.72 -3.47
N VAL A 79 8.17 -9.74 -4.27
CA VAL A 79 8.85 -11.04 -4.17
C VAL A 79 9.38 -11.40 -5.54
N SER A 80 10.68 -11.66 -5.63
CA SER A 80 11.32 -12.22 -6.82
C SER A 80 12.06 -13.48 -6.44
N ALA A 81 11.95 -14.53 -7.25
CA ALA A 81 12.65 -15.78 -7.05
C ALA A 81 12.87 -16.46 -8.39
N ARG A 82 13.90 -17.31 -8.48
CA ARG A 82 14.20 -18.11 -9.67
C ARG A 82 13.91 -19.58 -9.38
N LYS A 83 13.25 -20.25 -10.32
CA LYS A 83 13.16 -21.71 -10.31
C LYS A 83 14.20 -22.26 -11.32
N PRO A 84 15.06 -23.21 -10.91
CA PRO A 84 16.00 -23.86 -11.82
C PRO A 84 15.28 -24.66 -12.90
#